data_AF-A0A7X6TJM4-F1
#
_entry.id   AF-A0A7X6TJM4-F1
#
_cell.length_a   1.000
_cell.length_b   1.000
_cell.length_c   1.000
_cell.angle_alpha   90.00
_cell.angle_beta   90.00
_cell.angle_gamma   90.00
#
_symmetry.space_group_name_H-M   'P 1'
#
loop_
_entity.id
_entity.type
_entity.pdbx_description
1 polymer ?
#
loop_
_entity_poly.entity_id
_entity_poly.type
_entity_poly.pdbx_seq_one_letter_code
_entity_poly.pdbx_strand_id
1 'polypeptide(L)' 'LLTMVSLGCGVGVAPRLVLEKSTLQDQLRVLDVRPQLAPFIIGACTFKKNLDNPLVAAFWATVGRQTAQGGA' A
#
# COMPACT_ATOMS: atom_id res chain seq x y z
N LEU A 1 0.89 16.06 -1.07
CA LEU A 1 0.62 15.91 0.39
C LEU A 1 1.92 15.81 1.18
N LEU A 2 2.73 14.76 1.03
CA LEU A 2 3.96 14.57 1.82
C LEU A 2 4.92 15.76 1.78
N THR A 3 5.05 16.43 0.64
CA THR A 3 5.86 17.66 0.50
C THR A 3 5.38 18.81 1.39
N MET A 4 4.07 19.00 1.53
CA MET A 4 3.55 20.06 2.42
C MET A 4 3.75 19.70 3.88
N VAL A 5 3.63 18.42 4.23
CA VAL A 5 3.90 17.93 5.59
C VAL A 5 5.39 18.07 5.93
N SER A 6 6.30 17.75 5.00
CA SER A 6 7.75 17.90 5.23
C SER A 6 8.19 19.37 5.35
N LEU A 7 7.45 20.30 4.75
CA LEU A 7 7.65 21.74 4.91
C LEU A 7 7.03 22.31 6.21
N GLY A 8 6.39 21.47 7.03
CA GLY A 8 5.73 21.89 8.27
C GLY A 8 4.36 22.56 8.05
N CYS A 9 3.77 22.46 6.87
CA CYS A 9 2.48 23.09 6.54
C CYS A 9 1.26 22.24 6.93
N GLY A 10 1.38 21.34 7.91
CA GLY A 10 0.27 20.56 8.46
C GLY A 10 0.57 19.07 8.67
N VAL A 11 -0.48 18.29 8.88
CA VAL A 11 -0.44 16.84 9.08
C VAL A 11 -1.18 16.13 7.95
N GLY A 12 -0.79 14.88 7.66
CA GLY A 12 -1.42 14.09 6.61
C GLY A 12 -1.48 12.61 6.96
N VAL A 13 -2.45 11.92 6.38
CA VAL A 13 -2.66 10.49 6.54
C VAL A 13 -2.29 9.80 5.23
N ALA A 14 -1.45 8.78 5.30
CA ALA A 14 -1.05 7.98 4.15
C ALA A 14 -0.80 6.53 4.58
N PRO A 15 -0.96 5.55 3.66
CA PRO A 15 -0.52 4.18 3.91
C PRO A 15 0.98 4.14 4.19
N ARG A 16 1.39 3.25 5.10
CA ARG A 16 2.79 3.08 5.49
C ARG A 16 3.72 2.81 4.30
N LEU A 17 3.27 2.04 3.31
CA LEU A 17 3.99 1.77 2.07
C LEU A 17 4.42 3.05 1.34
N VAL A 18 3.58 4.09 1.37
CA VAL A 18 3.87 5.37 0.71
C VAL A 18 4.99 6.11 1.44
N LEU A 19 5.03 6.02 2.77
CA LEU A 19 6.10 6.62 3.58
C LEU A 19 7.43 5.90 3.35
N GLU A 20 7.43 4.56 3.34
CA GLU A 20 8.63 3.72 3.14
C GLU A 20 9.26 3.84 1.75
N LYS A 21 8.47 4.22 0.74
CA LYS A 21 8.96 4.44 -0.64
C LYS A 21 9.19 5.92 -0.96
N SER A 22 8.95 6.81 -0.01
CA SER A 22 9.14 8.25 -0.22
C SER A 22 10.58 8.66 0.01
N THR A 23 11.13 9.50 -0.86
CA THR A 23 12.40 10.20 -0.63
C THR A 23 12.32 11.25 0.49
N LEU A 24 11.11 11.53 1.00
CA LEU A 24 10.87 12.47 2.09
C LEU A 24 10.74 11.78 3.45
N GLN A 25 10.93 10.46 3.53
CA GLN A 25 10.77 9.66 4.75
C GLN A 25 11.46 10.30 5.97
N ASP A 26 12.73 10.67 5.83
CA ASP A 26 13.55 11.18 6.94
C ASP A 26 13.15 12.60 7.39
N GLN A 27 12.33 13.29 6.60
CA GLN A 27 11.81 14.63 6.88
C GLN A 27 10.41 14.61 7.49
N LEU A 28 9.87 13.42 7.78
CA LEU A 28 8.52 13.22 8.29
C LEU A 28 8.57 12.51 9.64
N ARG A 29 7.64 12.88 10.53
CA ARG A 29 7.46 12.22 11.82
C ARG A 29 6.11 11.51 11.84
N VAL A 30 6.14 10.20 12.10
CA VAL A 30 4.92 9.42 12.32
C VAL A 30 4.36 9.74 13.72
N LEU A 31 3.07 10.02 13.79
CA LEU A 31 2.35 10.26 15.05
C LEU A 31 1.68 8.95 15.49
N ASP A 32 1.83 8.58 16.76
CA ASP A 32 1.05 7.50 17.36
C ASP A 32 -0.34 8.05 17.71
N VAL A 33 -1.37 7.61 16.99
CA VAL A 33 -2.73 8.13 17.09
C VAL A 33 -3.67 7.01 17.53
N ARG A 34 -4.57 7.32 18.48
CA ARG A 34 -5.62 6.41 18.94
C ARG A 34 -7.01 7.01 18.69
N PRO A 35 -7.99 6.21 18.24
CA PRO A 35 -7.87 4.79 17.87
C PRO A 35 -7.04 4.60 16.59
N GLN A 36 -6.48 3.39 16.42
CA GLN A 36 -5.73 3.09 15.21
C GLN A 36 -6.64 3.15 13.98
N LEU A 37 -6.08 3.61 12.85
CA LEU A 37 -6.79 3.60 11.58
C LEU A 37 -7.02 2.16 11.11
N ALA A 38 -8.19 1.93 10.51
CA ALA A 38 -8.49 0.67 9.86
C ALA A 38 -7.44 0.36 8.76
N PRO A 39 -7.00 -0.90 8.59
CA PRO A 39 -6.07 -1.27 7.55
C PRO A 39 -6.58 -0.91 6.16
N PHE A 40 -5.69 -0.39 5.31
CA PHE A 40 -6.00 -0.13 3.92
C PHE A 40 -5.89 -1.43 3.10
N ILE A 41 -7.02 -1.95 2.63
CA ILE A 41 -7.07 -3.22 1.88
C ILE A 41 -6.81 -2.96 0.39
N ILE A 42 -5.82 -3.67 -0.16
CA ILE A 42 -5.50 -3.68 -1.59
C ILE A 42 -5.66 -5.10 -2.10
N GLY A 43 -6.22 -5.27 -3.29
CA GLY A 43 -6.39 -6.57 -3.92
C GLY A 43 -6.14 -6.52 -5.43
N ALA A 44 -5.74 -7.66 -5.99
CA ALA A 44 -5.76 -7.86 -7.43
C ALA A 44 -7.19 -8.18 -7.88
N CYS A 45 -7.64 -7.58 -8.98
CA CYS A 45 -8.96 -7.84 -9.56
C CYS A 45 -8.85 -8.03 -11.08
N THR A 46 -9.75 -8.83 -11.64
CA THR A 46 -9.90 -9.04 -13.08
C THR A 46 -11.34 -9.37 -13.40
N PHE A 47 -11.74 -9.20 -14.67
CA PHE A 47 -13.07 -9.63 -15.12
C PHE A 47 -13.18 -11.15 -15.09
N LYS A 48 -14.36 -11.67 -14.73
CA LYS A 48 -14.60 -13.12 -14.67
C LYS A 48 -14.24 -13.85 -15.97
N LYS A 49 -14.59 -13.27 -17.13
CA LYS A 49 -14.25 -13.79 -18.46
C LYS A 49 -12.74 -13.90 -18.75
N ASN A 50 -11.92 -13.15 -18.01
CA ASN A 50 -10.47 -13.16 -18.18
C ASN A 50 -9.80 -14.25 -17.34
N LEU A 51 -10.51 -14.92 -16.43
CA LEU A 51 -9.95 -16.02 -15.64
C LEU A 51 -9.60 -17.23 -16.51
N ASP A 52 -10.30 -17.42 -17.63
CA ASP A 52 -10.03 -18.49 -18.59
C ASP A 52 -8.81 -18.17 -19.48
N ASN A 53 -8.29 -16.94 -19.45
CA ASN A 53 -7.07 -16.59 -20.17
C ASN A 53 -5.84 -17.19 -19.45
N PRO A 54 -5.05 -18.06 -20.10
CA PRO A 54 -3.90 -18.72 -19.48
C PRO A 54 -2.89 -17.74 -18.86
N LEU A 55 -2.71 -16.55 -19.46
CA LEU A 55 -1.80 -15.53 -18.92
C LEU A 55 -2.31 -14.92 -17.61
N VAL A 56 -3.61 -14.66 -17.52
CA VAL A 56 -4.24 -14.12 -16.32
C VAL A 56 -4.24 -15.17 -15.22
N ALA A 57 -4.53 -16.44 -15.54
CA ALA A 57 -4.44 -17.55 -14.61
C ALA A 57 -3.02 -17.73 -14.05
N ALA A 58 -1.98 -17.65 -14.90
CA ALA A 58 -0.59 -17.72 -14.49
C ALA A 58 -0.19 -16.54 -13.58
N PHE A 59 -0.67 -15.33 -13.88
CA PHE A 59 -0.51 -14.17 -13.00
C PHE A 59 -1.18 -14.41 -11.65
N TRP A 60 -2.42 -14.93 -11.63
CA TRP A 60 -3.17 -15.21 -10.40
C TRP A 60 -2.45 -16.22 -9.49
N ALA A 61 -1.91 -17.29 -10.08
CA ALA A 61 -1.09 -18.28 -9.38
C ALA A 61 0.21 -17.68 -8.80
N THR A 62 0.69 -16.56 -9.32
CA THR A 62 1.89 -15.86 -8.82
C THR A 62 1.53 -14.88 -7.70
N VAL A 63 0.45 -14.12 -7.86
CA VAL A 63 -0.05 -13.20 -6.82
C VAL A 63 -0.38 -13.96 -5.53
N GLY A 64 -1.04 -15.11 -5.63
CA GLY A 64 -1.34 -15.96 -4.46
C GLY A 64 -0.11 -16.54 -3.74
N ARG A 65 1.07 -16.55 -4.38
CA ARG A 65 2.33 -16.98 -3.77
C ARG A 65 3.07 -15.85 -3.04
N GLN A 66 2.89 -14.59 -3.48
CA GLN A 66 3.57 -13.43 -2.87
C GLN A 66 2.88 -12.92 -1.60
N THR A 67 1.60 -13.25 -1.38
CA THR A 67 0.86 -12.89 -0.15
C THR A 67 1.39 -13.56 1.11
N ALA A 68 2.28 -14.56 1.00
CA ALA A 68 2.90 -15.24 2.15
C ALA A 68 4.21 -14.61 2.68
N GLN A 69 4.78 -13.60 2.00
CA GLN A 69 6.10 -13.04 2.37
C GLN A 69 6.14 -11.53 2.67
N GLY A 70 5.01 -10.82 2.63
CA GLY A 70 4.95 -9.36 2.78
C GLY A 70 4.15 -8.82 3.97
N GLY A 71 3.80 -9.66 4.94
CA GLY A 71 2.95 -9.28 6.08
C GLY A 71 3.59 -9.60 7.42
N ALA A 72 4.58 -8.81 7.82
CA ALA A 72 5.03 -8.65 9.21
C ALA A 72 5.30 -7.16 9.48
#